data_AF-A0AAD6XID3-F1
#
_entry.id   AF-A0AAD6XID3-F1
#
_cell.length_a   1.000
_cell.length_b   1.000
_cell.length_c   1.000
_cell.angle_alpha   90.00
_cell.angle_beta   90.00
_cell.angle_gamma   90.00
#
_symmetry.space_group_name_H-M   'P 1'
#
loop_
_entity.id
_entity.type
_entity.pdbx_description
1 polymer ?
#
loop_
_entity_poly.entity_id
_entity_poly.type
_entity_poly.pdbx_seq_one_letter_code
_entity_poly.pdbx_strand_id
1 'polypeptide(L)'
;PKEWAVKARTFLEDEDRGAEWTQLVTLWWAREESNGFDNPSKPHSTKKRPVQVKAWTQRARRHTPAVPDAIAFGEEWWGWWTDINPAWRKTSIPMKRETGREWDYMDYPGQNGFLNVLACLKWWWDNGGSSERWVEAVEDVIWVLKQMN
;
A
#
# COMPACT_ATOMS: atom_id res chain seq x y z
N PRO A 1 -16.62 11.13 -5.42
CA PRO A 1 -15.93 9.89 -5.00
C PRO A 1 -16.94 8.84 -4.52
N LYS A 2 -16.68 7.54 -4.73
CA LYS A 2 -17.55 6.47 -4.22
C LYS A 2 -17.39 6.32 -2.70
N GLU A 3 -18.43 5.86 -2.00
CA GLU A 3 -18.47 5.79 -0.53
C GLU A 3 -17.28 5.02 0.07
N TRP A 4 -16.87 3.92 -0.58
CA TRP A 4 -15.75 3.11 -0.13
C TRP A 4 -14.43 3.91 -0.11
N ALA A 5 -14.21 4.78 -1.09
CA ALA A 5 -12.98 5.54 -1.23
C ALA A 5 -12.88 6.62 -0.16
N VAL A 6 -14.01 7.27 0.15
CA VAL A 6 -14.11 8.24 1.25
C VAL A 6 -13.78 7.55 2.58
N LYS A 7 -14.40 6.39 2.87
CA LYS A 7 -14.11 5.63 4.09
C LYS A 7 -12.64 5.20 4.18
N ALA A 8 -12.07 4.75 3.07
CA ALA A 8 -10.68 4.36 2.99
C ALA A 8 -9.74 5.54 3.26
N ARG A 9 -10.01 6.71 2.66
CA ARG A 9 -9.23 7.93 2.90
C ARG A 9 -9.32 8.39 4.35
N THR A 10 -10.54 8.46 4.92
CA THR A 10 -10.73 8.79 6.34
C THR A 10 -9.98 7.82 7.25
N PHE A 11 -9.95 6.53 6.92
CA PHE A 11 -9.17 5.54 7.65
C PHE A 11 -7.65 5.79 7.54
N LEU A 12 -7.14 6.21 6.38
CA LEU A 12 -5.71 6.47 6.18
C LEU A 12 -5.23 7.81 6.79
N GLU A 13 -6.12 8.80 6.88
CA GLU A 13 -5.86 10.15 7.40
C GLU A 13 -6.35 10.33 8.86
N ASP A 14 -6.63 9.24 9.58
CA ASP A 14 -7.16 9.29 10.95
C ASP A 14 -6.22 9.97 11.96
N GLU A 15 -4.92 9.88 11.74
CA GLU A 15 -3.85 10.49 12.53
C GLU A 15 -2.74 11.01 11.61
N ASP A 16 -2.01 12.02 12.09
CA ASP A 16 -0.85 12.55 11.39
C ASP A 16 0.33 11.56 11.47
N ARG A 17 0.88 11.22 10.30
CA ARG A 17 2.05 10.33 10.13
C ARG A 17 3.14 10.99 9.28
N GLY A 18 3.13 12.32 9.20
CA GLY A 18 4.13 13.11 8.49
C GLY A 18 3.77 13.44 7.04
N ALA A 19 4.63 14.25 6.44
CA ALA A 19 4.42 14.82 5.11
C ALA A 19 4.50 13.76 4.00
N GLU A 20 5.39 12.77 4.15
CA GLU A 20 5.56 11.66 3.22
C GLU A 20 4.30 10.78 3.18
N TRP A 21 3.72 10.48 4.35
CA TRP A 21 2.44 9.77 4.41
C TRP A 21 1.31 10.55 3.74
N THR A 22 1.22 11.85 4.03
CA THR A 22 0.22 12.74 3.40
C THR A 22 0.36 12.76 1.88
N GLN A 23 1.60 12.81 1.37
CA GLN A 23 1.89 12.71 -0.06
C GLN A 23 1.46 11.35 -0.63
N LEU A 24 1.76 10.25 0.07
CA LEU A 24 1.38 8.91 -0.35
C LEU A 24 -0.14 8.77 -0.49
N VAL A 25 -0.90 9.19 0.52
CA VAL A 25 -2.37 9.13 0.49
C VAL A 25 -2.94 10.03 -0.62
N THR A 26 -2.34 11.20 -0.85
CA THR A 26 -2.74 12.12 -1.93
C THR A 26 -2.54 11.49 -3.32
N LEU A 27 -1.39 10.85 -3.55
CA LEU A 27 -1.09 10.18 -4.82
C LEU A 27 -2.02 8.98 -5.05
N TRP A 28 -2.26 8.18 -4.00
CA TRP A 28 -3.22 7.08 -4.09
C TRP A 28 -4.63 7.59 -4.41
N TRP A 29 -5.10 8.66 -3.75
CA TRP A 29 -6.40 9.24 -4.03
C TRP A 29 -6.53 9.72 -5.47
N ALA A 30 -5.52 10.44 -5.98
CA ALA A 30 -5.51 10.92 -7.36
C ALA A 30 -5.57 9.76 -8.37
N ARG A 31 -4.91 8.63 -8.07
CA ARG A 31 -4.97 7.41 -8.89
C ARG A 31 -6.35 6.75 -8.87
N GLU A 32 -6.98 6.66 -7.70
CA GLU A 32 -8.34 6.15 -7.62
C GLU A 32 -9.32 7.08 -8.35
N GLU A 33 -9.12 8.40 -8.27
CA GLU A 33 -9.91 9.39 -8.99
C GLU A 33 -9.78 9.26 -10.50
N SER A 34 -8.56 9.09 -11.03
CA SER A 34 -8.33 8.88 -12.47
C SER A 34 -8.96 7.58 -12.98
N ASN A 35 -9.09 6.58 -12.11
CA ASN A 35 -9.79 5.32 -12.37
C ASN A 35 -11.30 5.39 -12.08
N GLY A 36 -11.88 6.58 -11.86
CA GLY A 36 -13.32 6.74 -11.59
C GLY A 36 -13.78 6.09 -10.28
N PHE A 37 -12.85 5.85 -9.36
CA PHE A 37 -13.04 5.08 -8.13
C PHE A 37 -13.60 3.67 -8.41
N ASP A 38 -13.19 3.05 -9.51
CA ASP A 38 -13.57 1.67 -9.81
C ASP A 38 -13.12 0.70 -8.72
N ASN A 39 -13.93 -0.32 -8.51
CA ASN A 39 -13.74 -1.25 -7.39
C ASN A 39 -13.87 -2.70 -7.87
N PRO A 40 -12.99 -3.16 -8.76
CA PRO A 40 -12.95 -4.54 -9.20
C PRO A 40 -12.68 -5.49 -8.02
N SER A 41 -13.18 -6.71 -8.14
CA SER A 41 -12.95 -7.76 -7.15
C SER A 41 -11.53 -8.33 -7.18
N LYS A 42 -10.79 -8.15 -8.30
CA LYS A 42 -9.45 -8.71 -8.51
C LYS A 42 -8.40 -7.98 -7.66
N PRO A 43 -7.71 -8.67 -6.74
CA PRO A 43 -6.63 -8.07 -5.94
C PRO A 43 -5.27 -8.17 -6.66
N HIS A 44 -4.25 -7.48 -6.10
CA HIS A 44 -2.85 -7.87 -6.29
C HIS A 44 -2.61 -9.33 -5.88
N SER A 45 -1.45 -9.89 -6.25
CA SER A 45 -1.01 -11.21 -5.79
C SER A 45 -1.18 -11.35 -4.28
N THR A 46 -1.84 -12.43 -3.87
CA THR A 46 -2.06 -12.77 -2.45
C THR A 46 -0.89 -13.57 -1.88
N LYS A 47 0.10 -13.92 -2.71
CA LYS A 47 1.30 -14.64 -2.30
C LYS A 47 2.13 -13.75 -1.38
N LYS A 48 2.65 -14.31 -0.28
CA LYS A 48 3.38 -13.60 0.79
C LYS A 48 2.63 -12.44 1.47
N ARG A 49 1.38 -12.18 1.13
CA ARG A 49 0.59 -11.10 1.73
C ARG A 49 0.44 -11.31 3.23
N PRO A 50 0.68 -10.29 4.08
CA PRO A 50 0.48 -10.40 5.52
C PRO A 50 -0.93 -10.90 5.85
N VAL A 51 -1.04 -11.83 6.81
CA VAL A 51 -2.31 -12.49 7.16
C VAL A 51 -3.37 -11.49 7.65
N GLN A 52 -2.91 -10.39 8.23
CA GLN A 52 -3.66 -9.23 8.69
C GLN A 52 -4.55 -8.65 7.57
N VAL A 53 -4.06 -8.62 6.33
CA VAL A 53 -4.86 -8.13 5.19
C VAL A 53 -6.04 -9.07 4.92
N LYS A 54 -5.82 -10.39 4.97
CA LYS A 54 -6.90 -11.37 4.80
C LYS A 54 -7.95 -11.19 5.89
N ALA A 55 -7.53 -11.09 7.15
CA ALA A 55 -8.45 -10.88 8.28
C ALA A 55 -9.23 -9.56 8.16
N TRP A 56 -8.56 -8.46 7.78
CA TRP A 56 -9.15 -7.14 7.62
C TRP A 56 -10.19 -7.10 6.50
N THR A 57 -9.84 -7.64 5.33
CA THR A 57 -10.74 -7.70 4.17
C THR A 57 -11.96 -8.59 4.42
N GLN A 58 -11.80 -9.74 5.09
CA GLN A 58 -12.91 -10.62 5.48
C GLN A 58 -13.88 -9.97 6.48
N ARG A 59 -13.40 -9.06 7.32
CA ARG A 59 -14.22 -8.32 8.30
C ARG A 59 -14.72 -6.98 7.79
N ALA A 60 -14.90 -6.87 6.47
CA ALA A 60 -15.34 -5.65 5.79
C ALA A 60 -14.54 -4.40 6.17
N ARG A 61 -13.25 -4.58 6.49
CA ARG A 61 -12.30 -3.50 6.81
C ARG A 61 -12.64 -2.66 8.04
N ARG A 62 -13.49 -3.19 8.95
CA ARG A 62 -13.99 -2.44 10.12
C ARG A 62 -13.05 -2.41 11.32
N HIS A 63 -12.17 -3.40 11.44
CA HIS A 63 -11.33 -3.58 12.63
C HIS A 63 -9.87 -3.69 12.23
N THR A 64 -9.05 -2.75 12.72
CA THR A 64 -7.60 -2.80 12.57
C THR A 64 -7.05 -4.10 13.20
N PRO A 65 -6.30 -4.91 12.45
CA PRO A 65 -5.67 -6.12 12.98
C PRO A 65 -4.54 -5.77 13.95
N ALA A 66 -4.28 -6.67 14.91
CA ALA A 66 -3.16 -6.51 15.82
C ALA A 66 -1.82 -6.77 15.10
N VAL A 67 -0.82 -5.93 15.39
CA VAL A 67 0.57 -6.08 14.94
C VAL A 67 1.46 -6.15 16.18
N PRO A 68 1.65 -7.33 16.79
CA PRO A 68 2.37 -7.45 18.06
C PRO A 68 3.87 -7.20 17.92
N ASP A 69 4.43 -7.42 16.73
CA ASP A 69 5.83 -7.16 16.40
C ASP A 69 5.90 -6.36 15.10
N ALA A 70 6.14 -5.06 15.24
CA ALA A 70 6.22 -4.14 14.11
C ALA A 70 7.44 -4.40 13.22
N ILE A 71 8.55 -4.91 13.77
CA ILE A 71 9.76 -5.20 13.00
C ILE A 71 9.51 -6.40 12.11
N ALA A 72 9.02 -7.52 12.68
CA ALA A 72 8.67 -8.71 11.91
C ALA A 72 7.60 -8.41 10.85
N PHE A 73 6.60 -7.60 11.20
CA PHE A 73 5.56 -7.18 10.26
C PHE A 73 6.12 -6.34 9.10
N GLY A 74 7.10 -5.47 9.36
CA GLY A 74 7.82 -4.74 8.32
C GLY A 74 8.53 -5.65 7.31
N GLU A 75 9.16 -6.72 7.79
CA GLU A 75 9.80 -7.72 6.93
C GLU A 75 8.77 -8.53 6.11
N GLU A 76 7.63 -8.88 6.71
CA GLU A 76 6.51 -9.49 5.97
C GLU A 76 5.98 -8.55 4.87
N TRP A 77 5.84 -7.26 5.19
CA TRP A 77 5.41 -6.25 4.23
C TRP A 77 6.41 -6.12 3.08
N TRP A 78 7.71 -6.01 3.35
CA TRP A 78 8.74 -5.95 2.30
C TRP A 78 8.74 -7.22 1.45
N GLY A 79 8.59 -8.40 2.07
CA GLY A 79 8.48 -9.67 1.36
C GLY A 79 7.29 -9.73 0.40
N TRP A 80 6.15 -9.17 0.80
CA TRP A 80 4.97 -9.04 -0.05
C TRP A 80 5.12 -7.95 -1.12
N TRP A 81 5.59 -6.77 -0.73
CA TRP A 81 5.82 -5.64 -1.64
C TRP A 81 6.78 -6.03 -2.75
N THR A 82 7.88 -6.71 -2.43
CA THR A 82 8.77 -7.30 -3.44
C THR A 82 8.04 -8.33 -4.30
N ASP A 83 7.17 -9.19 -3.76
CA ASP A 83 6.44 -10.19 -4.57
C ASP A 83 5.44 -9.57 -5.55
N ILE A 84 4.74 -8.49 -5.18
CA ILE A 84 3.75 -7.88 -6.07
C ILE A 84 4.38 -7.02 -7.17
N ASN A 85 5.58 -6.48 -6.92
CA ASN A 85 6.28 -5.65 -7.91
C ASN A 85 6.63 -6.43 -9.21
N PRO A 86 7.01 -5.74 -10.29
CA PRO A 86 7.48 -6.39 -11.52
C PRO A 86 8.80 -7.14 -11.36
N ALA A 87 9.02 -8.21 -12.13
CA ALA A 87 10.24 -9.02 -12.08
C ALA A 87 11.52 -8.20 -12.35
N TRP A 88 11.48 -7.26 -13.30
CA TRP A 88 12.61 -6.40 -13.63
C TRP A 88 13.06 -5.50 -12.46
N ARG A 89 12.17 -5.24 -11.49
CA ARG A 89 12.41 -4.38 -10.34
C ARG A 89 13.09 -5.10 -9.17
N LYS A 90 12.85 -6.41 -9.05
CA LYS A 90 13.29 -7.26 -7.92
C LYS A 90 14.73 -7.76 -8.03
N THR A 91 15.52 -7.22 -8.95
CA THR A 91 16.88 -7.69 -9.20
C THR A 91 17.91 -7.20 -8.18
N SER A 92 17.52 -6.31 -7.26
CA SER A 92 18.38 -5.75 -6.20
C SER A 92 17.56 -5.33 -4.97
N ILE A 93 18.26 -5.16 -3.84
CA ILE A 93 17.74 -4.49 -2.63
C ILE A 93 18.66 -3.27 -2.37
N PRO A 94 18.13 -2.03 -2.28
CA PRO A 94 16.74 -1.66 -2.54
C PRO A 94 16.32 -1.95 -4.00
N MET A 95 15.01 -2.09 -4.19
CA MET A 95 14.44 -2.37 -5.50
C MET A 95 14.77 -1.26 -6.49
N LYS A 96 14.99 -1.65 -7.76
CA LYS A 96 15.38 -0.69 -8.79
C LYS A 96 14.30 0.38 -9.02
N ARG A 97 14.77 1.61 -9.25
CA ARG A 97 13.94 2.77 -9.60
C ARG A 97 14.11 3.17 -11.07
N GLU A 98 13.93 2.20 -11.99
CA GLU A 98 14.01 2.44 -13.44
C GLU A 98 12.73 3.12 -13.97
N THR A 99 12.87 4.18 -14.78
CA THR A 99 11.75 4.92 -15.40
C THR A 99 11.50 4.46 -16.85
N GLY A 100 10.34 4.80 -17.42
CA GLY A 100 10.03 4.52 -18.85
C GLY A 100 9.63 3.08 -19.18
N ARG A 101 9.33 2.26 -18.17
CA ARG A 101 8.71 0.92 -18.34
C ARG A 101 7.20 1.02 -18.09
N GLU A 102 6.43 0.13 -18.71
CA GLU A 102 4.99 0.00 -18.45
C GLU A 102 4.74 -0.46 -17.01
N TRP A 103 3.71 0.12 -16.38
CA TRP A 103 3.28 -0.17 -15.01
C TRP A 103 1.85 -0.71 -14.93
N ASP A 104 1.20 -0.90 -16.08
CA ASP A 104 -0.22 -1.25 -16.21
C ASP A 104 -0.60 -2.53 -15.44
N TYR A 105 0.34 -3.48 -15.32
CA TYR A 105 0.12 -4.72 -14.55
C TYR A 105 0.11 -4.53 -13.03
N MET A 106 0.45 -3.34 -12.52
CA MET A 106 0.36 -2.96 -11.12
C MET A 106 -0.83 -2.04 -10.83
N ASP A 107 -1.55 -1.58 -11.86
CA ASP A 107 -2.72 -0.71 -11.74
C ASP A 107 -3.97 -1.52 -11.38
N TYR A 108 -4.13 -1.78 -10.08
CA TYR A 108 -5.32 -2.41 -9.53
C TYR A 108 -6.11 -1.33 -8.78
N PRO A 109 -7.14 -0.72 -9.40
CA PRO A 109 -7.98 0.24 -8.70
C PRO A 109 -8.83 -0.45 -7.63
N GLY A 110 -9.31 0.33 -6.68
CA GLY A 110 -10.30 -0.13 -5.72
C GLY A 110 -9.73 -0.70 -4.42
N GLN A 111 -10.64 -1.21 -3.59
CA GLN A 111 -10.36 -1.63 -2.22
C GLN A 111 -9.43 -2.85 -2.11
N ASN A 112 -9.15 -3.52 -3.22
CA ASN A 112 -8.34 -4.74 -3.27
C ASN A 112 -6.93 -4.50 -3.83
N GLY A 113 -6.65 -3.30 -4.34
CA GLY A 113 -5.34 -2.90 -4.85
C GLY A 113 -4.50 -2.20 -3.79
N PHE A 114 -4.00 -1.02 -4.14
CA PHE A 114 -3.05 -0.24 -3.33
C PHE A 114 -3.56 0.10 -1.92
N LEU A 115 -4.87 0.18 -1.72
CA LEU A 115 -5.43 0.35 -0.38
C LEU A 115 -4.90 -0.69 0.63
N ASN A 116 -4.71 -1.94 0.21
CA ASN A 116 -4.16 -2.97 1.10
C ASN A 116 -2.68 -2.72 1.45
N VAL A 117 -1.91 -2.17 0.52
CA VAL A 117 -0.49 -1.81 0.71
C VAL A 117 -0.39 -0.67 1.72
N LEU A 118 -1.19 0.39 1.53
CA LEU A 118 -1.24 1.54 2.43
C LEU A 118 -1.78 1.14 3.80
N ALA A 119 -2.82 0.31 3.88
CA ALA A 119 -3.34 -0.17 5.17
C ALA A 119 -2.27 -0.89 6.00
N CYS A 120 -1.42 -1.71 5.38
CA CYS A 120 -0.30 -2.33 6.08
C CYS A 120 0.72 -1.29 6.58
N LEU A 121 1.11 -0.32 5.76
CA LEU A 121 2.03 0.73 6.18
C LEU A 121 1.46 1.54 7.35
N LYS A 122 0.15 1.84 7.34
CA LYS A 122 -0.54 2.46 8.47
C LYS A 122 -0.40 1.59 9.73
N TRP A 123 -0.72 0.30 9.67
CA TRP A 123 -0.61 -0.58 10.83
C TRP A 123 0.82 -0.74 11.33
N TRP A 124 1.80 -0.76 10.43
CA TRP A 124 3.20 -0.78 10.80
C TRP A 124 3.56 0.49 11.58
N TRP A 125 3.20 1.67 11.08
CA TRP A 125 3.41 2.93 11.80
C TRP A 125 2.72 2.92 13.17
N ASP A 126 1.44 2.53 13.23
CA ASP A 126 0.64 2.55 14.46
C ASP A 126 1.26 1.69 15.57
N ASN A 127 2.12 0.71 15.22
CA ASN A 127 2.74 -0.22 16.17
C ASN A 127 4.28 -0.08 16.28
N GLY A 128 4.92 0.72 15.41
CA GLY A 128 6.39 0.84 15.35
C GLY A 128 6.92 2.24 15.06
N GLY A 129 6.04 3.21 14.80
CA GLY A 129 6.37 4.59 14.46
C GLY A 129 7.21 4.75 13.19
N SER A 130 7.93 5.87 13.10
CA SER A 130 8.78 6.26 11.98
C SER A 130 10.13 5.54 11.96
N SER A 131 10.12 4.21 11.88
CA SER A 131 11.38 3.49 11.66
C SER A 131 11.96 3.82 10.27
N GLU A 132 13.28 3.80 10.13
CA GLU A 132 13.97 4.02 8.85
C GLU A 132 13.40 3.09 7.74
N ARG A 133 13.17 1.82 8.08
CA ARG A 133 12.59 0.83 7.17
C ARG A 133 11.16 1.15 6.73
N TRP A 134 10.38 1.81 7.60
CA TRP A 134 9.04 2.27 7.25
C TRP A 134 9.11 3.49 6.31
N VAL A 135 10.03 4.42 6.57
CA VAL A 135 10.25 5.58 5.69
C VAL A 135 10.67 5.13 4.29
N GLU A 136 11.63 4.21 4.20
CA GLU A 136 12.05 3.59 2.93
C GLU A 136 10.85 2.99 2.18
N ALA A 137 9.94 2.33 2.90
CA ALA A 137 8.77 1.70 2.33
C ALA A 137 7.79 2.73 1.76
N VAL A 138 7.48 3.77 2.53
CA VAL A 138 6.59 4.88 2.09
C VAL A 138 7.16 5.57 0.87
N GLU A 139 8.44 5.93 0.88
CA GLU A 139 9.12 6.55 -0.26
C GLU A 139 9.09 5.65 -1.51
N ASP A 140 9.25 4.34 -1.33
CA ASP A 140 9.23 3.40 -2.42
C ASP A 140 7.83 3.29 -3.07
N VAL A 141 6.76 3.29 -2.26
CA VAL A 141 5.38 3.29 -2.78
C VAL A 141 5.06 4.62 -3.46
N ILE A 142 5.47 5.76 -2.90
CA ILE A 142 5.34 7.08 -3.53
C ILE A 142 6.01 7.08 -4.90
N TRP A 143 7.23 6.55 -4.97
CA TRP A 143 7.97 6.49 -6.23
C TRP A 143 7.22 5.65 -7.28
N VAL A 144 6.71 4.48 -6.90
CA VAL A 144 5.92 3.60 -7.79
C VAL A 144 4.66 4.30 -8.29
N LEU A 145 3.87 4.91 -7.41
CA LEU A 145 2.64 5.61 -7.80
C LEU A 145 2.93 6.76 -8.77
N LYS A 146 4.07 7.46 -8.63
CA LYS A 146 4.50 8.51 -9.57
C LYS A 146 4.90 7.98 -10.96
N GLN A 147 5.23 6.70 -11.09
CA GLN A 147 5.56 6.11 -12.39
C GLN A 147 4.34 5.58 -13.15
N MET A 148 3.21 5.43 -12.47
CA MET A 148 1.96 4.97 -13.07
C MET A 148 1.27 6.16 -13.76
N ASN A 149 1.26 6.16 -15.09
CA ASN A 149 0.52 7.12 -15.91
C ASN A 149 -0.98 6.93 -15.77
#